data_AF-A2XPG4-F1
#
_entry.id   AF-A2XPG4-F1
#
_cell.length_a   1.000
_cell.length_b   1.000
_cell.length_c   1.000
_cell.angle_alpha   90.00
_cell.angle_beta   90.00
_cell.angle_gamma   90.00
#
_symmetry.space_group_name_H-M   'P 1'
#
loop_
_entity.id
_entity.type
_entity.pdbx_description
1 polymer ?
#
loop_
_entity_poly.entity_id
_entity_poly.type
_entity_poly.pdbx_seq_one_letter_code
_entity_poly.pdbx_strand_id
1 'polypeptide(L)'
;MEARHRVMSLLLVLVIGCCAWGCRPGAAQVPVPARTDGFVYGGKAPALGETVVVEAYFDPVCPDSRDAWPELKKAVEHYASRVTVVVHLFPLPIIKLN
;
A
#
# COMPACT_ATOMS: atom_id res chain seq x y z
N MET A 1 -48.21 -11.46 29.42
CA MET A 1 -46.74 -11.27 29.38
C MET A 1 -46.05 -12.27 28.45
N GLU A 2 -46.54 -13.51 28.37
CA GLU A 2 -45.92 -14.60 27.59
C GLU A 2 -45.86 -14.36 26.07
N ALA A 3 -46.94 -13.86 25.46
CA ALA A 3 -46.97 -13.56 24.01
C ALA A 3 -45.99 -12.45 23.61
N ARG A 4 -45.82 -11.43 24.45
CA ARG A 4 -44.86 -10.33 24.23
C ARG A 4 -43.42 -10.84 24.32
N HIS A 5 -43.14 -11.76 25.24
CA HIS A 5 -41.85 -12.43 25.35
C HIS A 5 -41.54 -13.29 24.12
N ARG A 6 -42.51 -14.07 23.64
CA ARG A 6 -42.33 -14.92 22.44
C ARG A 6 -42.08 -14.09 21.18
N VAL A 7 -42.80 -12.99 20.99
CA VAL A 7 -42.59 -12.04 19.88
C VAL A 7 -41.21 -11.39 19.97
N MET A 8 -40.81 -10.96 21.18
CA MET A 8 -39.49 -10.36 21.39
C MET A 8 -38.35 -11.35 21.15
N SER A 9 -38.50 -12.61 21.56
CA SER A 9 -37.54 -13.68 21.28
C SER A 9 -37.43 -13.99 19.79
N LEU A 10 -38.55 -14.04 19.06
CA LEU A 10 -38.57 -14.24 17.61
C LEU A 10 -37.88 -13.10 16.85
N LEU A 11 -38.15 -11.86 17.23
CA LEU A 11 -37.47 -10.68 16.67
C LEU A 11 -35.97 -10.72 16.92
N LEU A 12 -35.54 -11.11 18.13
CA LEU A 12 -34.13 -11.24 18.46
C LEU A 12 -33.43 -12.29 17.60
N VAL A 13 -34.06 -13.46 17.39
CA VAL A 13 -33.52 -14.53 16.54
C VAL A 13 -33.42 -14.08 15.08
N LEU A 14 -34.42 -13.38 14.57
CA LEU A 14 -34.40 -12.83 13.20
C LEU A 14 -33.29 -11.80 13.00
N VAL A 15 -33.06 -10.91 13.97
CA VAL A 15 -31.99 -9.91 13.91
C VAL A 15 -30.62 -10.57 13.95
N ILE A 16 -30.38 -11.51 14.88
CA ILE A 16 -29.11 -12.22 14.99
C ILE A 16 -28.82 -13.04 13.73
N GLY A 17 -29.83 -13.75 13.20
CA GLY A 17 -29.70 -14.50 11.95
C GLY A 17 -29.39 -13.61 10.74
N CYS A 18 -30.01 -12.42 10.66
CA CYS A 18 -29.75 -11.44 9.61
C CYS A 18 -28.33 -10.86 9.69
N CYS A 19 -27.85 -10.52 10.89
CA CYS A 19 -26.50 -10.03 11.11
C CYS A 19 -25.44 -11.09 10.79
N ALA A 20 -25.68 -12.35 11.16
CA ALA A 20 -24.75 -13.46 10.91
C ALA A 20 -24.65 -13.84 9.43
N TRP A 21 -25.72 -13.70 8.64
CA TRP A 21 -25.69 -13.94 7.19
C TRP A 21 -25.22 -12.75 6.36
N GLY A 22 -25.44 -11.51 6.81
CA GLY A 22 -25.03 -10.30 6.09
C GLY A 22 -23.54 -9.99 6.20
N CYS A 23 -22.89 -10.33 7.33
CA CYS A 23 -21.48 -10.07 7.55
C CYS A 23 -20.60 -11.18 6.99
N ARG A 24 -20.30 -11.15 5.68
CA ARG A 24 -19.19 -11.95 5.11
C ARG A 24 -17.85 -11.41 5.65
N PRO A 25 -17.08 -12.16 6.47
CA PRO A 25 -15.75 -11.75 6.88
C PRO A 25 -14.82 -11.85 5.66
N GLY A 26 -14.63 -10.74 4.96
CA GLY A 26 -13.76 -10.69 3.77
C GLY A 26 -14.16 -9.66 2.72
N ALA A 27 -15.43 -9.24 2.68
CA ALA A 27 -15.89 -8.22 1.71
C ALA A 27 -15.42 -6.78 2.04
N ALA A 28 -14.80 -6.58 3.20
CA ALA A 28 -14.30 -5.28 3.65
C ALA A 28 -12.76 -5.16 3.61
N GLN A 29 -12.05 -6.18 3.14
CA GLN A 29 -10.59 -6.12 2.99
C GLN A 29 -10.27 -5.69 1.55
N VAL A 30 -9.63 -4.54 1.40
CA VAL A 30 -9.01 -4.16 0.13
C VAL A 30 -7.97 -5.23 -0.19
N PRO A 31 -8.00 -5.88 -1.36
CA PRO A 31 -7.04 -6.92 -1.69
C PRO A 31 -5.62 -6.33 -1.69
N VAL A 32 -4.66 -7.11 -1.18
CA VAL A 32 -3.24 -6.71 -1.21
C VAL A 32 -2.85 -6.46 -2.68
N PRO A 33 -2.29 -5.28 -3.02
CA PRO A 33 -1.89 -4.98 -4.38
C PRO A 33 -0.94 -6.05 -4.94
N ALA A 34 -1.20 -6.49 -6.18
CA ALA A 34 -0.38 -7.51 -6.83
C ALA A 34 1.04 -7.03 -7.19
N ARG A 35 1.29 -5.72 -7.09
CA ARG A 35 2.59 -5.08 -7.33
C ARG A 35 2.76 -3.93 -6.37
N THR A 36 4.00 -3.70 -5.95
CA THR A 36 4.41 -2.49 -5.25
C THR A 36 4.12 -1.27 -6.14
N ASP A 37 3.78 -0.15 -5.51
CA ASP A 37 3.60 1.12 -6.19
C ASP A 37 4.95 1.66 -6.72
N GLY A 38 4.87 2.70 -7.55
CA GLY A 38 6.07 3.28 -8.17
C GLY A 38 6.52 2.58 -9.45
N PHE A 39 7.73 2.93 -9.91
CA PHE A 39 8.35 2.37 -11.10
C PHE A 39 9.81 1.98 -10.84
N VAL A 40 10.27 0.94 -11.51
CA VAL A 40 11.63 0.43 -11.37
C VAL A 40 12.57 1.20 -12.29
N TYR A 41 13.70 1.66 -11.75
CA TYR A 41 14.78 2.27 -12.53
C TYR A 41 15.89 1.25 -12.81
N GLY A 42 16.27 1.13 -14.09
CA GLY A 42 17.47 0.38 -14.50
C GLY A 42 17.31 -1.15 -14.63
N GLY A 43 16.10 -1.71 -14.64
CA GLY A 43 15.96 -3.16 -14.80
C GLY A 43 14.57 -3.75 -14.62
N LYS A 44 14.55 -5.05 -14.26
CA LYS A 44 13.33 -5.82 -13.98
C LYS A 44 12.86 -5.56 -12.55
N ALA A 45 11.56 -5.74 -12.31
CA ALA A 45 11.00 -5.68 -10.97
C ALA A 45 11.71 -6.68 -10.04
N PRO A 46 12.12 -6.25 -8.84
CA PRO A 46 12.84 -7.12 -7.92
C PRO A 46 11.92 -8.24 -7.44
N ALA A 47 12.39 -9.49 -7.49
CA ALA A 47 11.74 -10.57 -6.76
C ALA A 47 12.25 -10.59 -5.32
N LEU A 48 11.42 -11.10 -4.40
CA LEU A 48 11.74 -11.14 -2.98
C LEU A 48 13.04 -11.93 -2.74
N GLY A 49 14.06 -11.26 -2.20
CA GLY A 49 15.34 -11.86 -1.83
C GLY A 49 16.41 -11.94 -2.92
N GLU A 50 16.15 -11.44 -4.14
CA GLU A 50 17.13 -11.50 -5.24
C GLU A 50 18.12 -10.33 -5.26
N THR A 51 17.71 -9.16 -4.76
CA THR A 51 18.45 -7.91 -4.88
C THR A 51 18.15 -6.99 -3.71
N VAL A 52 19.05 -6.06 -3.41
CA VAL A 52 18.78 -4.99 -2.46
C VAL A 52 17.86 -3.98 -3.14
N VAL A 53 16.66 -3.81 -2.59
CA VAL A 53 15.68 -2.85 -3.09
C VAL A 53 15.87 -1.53 -2.35
N VAL A 54 16.14 -0.46 -3.09
CA VAL A 54 16.18 0.92 -2.59
C VAL A 54 14.89 1.60 -3.02
N GLU A 55 13.98 1.81 -2.08
CA GLU A 55 12.74 2.55 -2.31
C GLU A 55 12.99 4.05 -2.16
N ALA A 56 12.78 4.79 -3.25
CA ALA A 56 13.05 6.21 -3.36
C ALA A 56 11.73 6.99 -3.49
N TYR A 57 11.31 7.64 -2.41
CA TYR A 57 10.13 8.51 -2.39
C TYR A 57 10.52 9.91 -2.84
N PHE A 58 10.13 10.27 -4.06
CA PHE A 58 10.59 11.48 -4.74
C PHE A 58 9.45 12.45 -5.02
N ASP A 59 9.68 13.72 -4.68
CA ASP A 59 8.87 14.81 -5.18
C ASP A 59 9.54 15.43 -6.41
N PRO A 60 8.88 15.44 -7.58
CA PRO A 60 9.40 16.07 -8.80
C PRO A 60 9.80 17.55 -8.68
N VAL A 61 9.26 18.29 -7.70
CA VAL A 61 9.57 19.72 -7.51
C VAL A 61 10.52 20.01 -6.36
N CYS A 62 10.88 19.02 -5.54
CA CYS A 62 11.76 19.19 -4.41
C CYS A 62 13.24 19.24 -4.86
N PRO A 63 14.01 20.30 -4.54
CA PRO A 63 15.43 20.40 -4.87
C PRO A 63 16.26 19.25 -4.29
N ASP A 64 15.99 18.84 -3.04
CA ASP A 64 16.76 17.76 -2.39
C ASP A 64 16.51 16.41 -3.06
N SER A 65 15.26 16.13 -3.48
CA SER A 65 14.94 14.95 -4.29
C SER A 65 15.72 14.98 -5.61
N ARG A 66 15.70 16.12 -6.32
CA ARG A 66 16.47 16.30 -7.56
C ARG A 66 17.96 16.05 -7.34
N ASP A 67 18.52 16.60 -6.26
CA ASP A 67 19.96 16.56 -5.99
C ASP A 67 20.42 15.16 -5.52
N ALA A 68 19.53 14.35 -4.94
CA ALA A 68 19.79 12.93 -4.63
C ALA A 68 19.80 12.01 -5.87
N TRP A 69 19.10 12.38 -6.94
CA TRP A 69 18.92 11.54 -8.13
C TRP A 69 20.23 11.04 -8.78
N PRO A 70 21.26 11.88 -8.99
CA PRO A 70 22.50 11.44 -9.63
C PRO A 70 23.22 10.32 -8.88
N GLU A 71 23.23 10.35 -7.54
CA GLU A 71 23.89 9.34 -6.72
C GLU A 71 23.15 8.00 -6.76
N LEU A 72 21.82 8.02 -6.79
CA LEU A 72 21.00 6.82 -7.01
C LEU A 72 21.29 6.17 -8.36
N LYS A 73 21.45 6.96 -9.43
CA LYS A 73 21.84 6.44 -10.75
C LYS A 73 23.21 5.78 -10.70
N LYS A 74 24.21 6.44 -10.09
CA LYS A 74 25.56 5.86 -9.92
C LYS A 74 25.52 4.55 -9.14
N ALA A 75 24.68 4.45 -8.11
CA ALA A 75 24.53 3.20 -7.36
C ALA A 75 23.99 2.07 -8.23
N VAL A 76 22.95 2.33 -9.04
CA VAL A 76 22.40 1.33 -9.97
C VAL A 76 23.44 0.93 -11.03
N GLU A 77 24.19 1.88 -11.57
CA GLU A 77 25.26 1.60 -12.53
C GLU A 77 26.40 0.77 -11.91
N HIS A 78 26.80 1.09 -10.67
CA HIS A 78 27.91 0.42 -10.00
C HIS A 78 27.57 -0.98 -9.51
N TYR A 79 26.39 -1.16 -8.91
CA TYR A 79 25.98 -2.44 -8.34
C TYR A 79 25.21 -3.33 -9.31
N ALA A 80 24.79 -2.79 -10.47
CA ALA A 80 24.10 -3.50 -11.54
C ALA A 80 22.92 -4.32 -10.99
N SER A 81 22.90 -5.64 -11.23
CA SER A 81 21.80 -6.52 -10.81
C SER A 81 21.65 -6.70 -9.30
N ARG A 82 22.62 -6.25 -8.48
CA ARG A 82 22.58 -6.42 -7.01
C ARG A 82 21.78 -5.35 -6.30
N VAL A 83 21.50 -4.23 -6.97
CA VAL A 83 20.71 -3.13 -6.43
C VAL A 83 19.63 -2.78 -7.43
N THR A 84 18.40 -2.58 -6.94
CA THR A 84 17.29 -2.12 -7.76
C THR A 84 16.64 -0.94 -7.07
N VAL A 85 16.46 0.14 -7.81
CA VAL A 85 15.79 1.35 -7.31
C VAL A 85 14.34 1.33 -7.75
N VAL A 86 13.42 1.45 -6.80
CA VAL A 86 11.99 1.65 -7.06
C VAL A 86 11.65 3.08 -6.69
N VAL A 87 11.14 3.85 -7.64
CA VAL A 87 10.82 5.26 -7.45
C VAL A 87 9.32 5.42 -7.22
N HIS A 88 8.98 5.98 -6.06
CA HIS A 88 7.63 6.32 -5.66
C HIS A 88 7.47 7.83 -5.80
N LEU A 89 6.69 8.28 -6.78
CA LEU A 89 6.43 9.70 -6.95
C LEU A 89 5.35 10.15 -5.97
N PHE A 90 5.69 11.12 -5.13
CA PHE A 90 4.78 11.72 -4.18
C PHE A 90 4.97 13.25 -4.20
N PRO A 91 3.93 14.04 -4.53
CA PRO A 91 4.02 15.49 -4.42
C PRO A 91 4.01 15.88 -2.94
N LEU A 92 5.11 16.42 -2.42
CA LEU A 92 5.08 17.02 -1.09
C LEU A 92 4.27 18.32 -1.19
N PRO A 93 3.42 18.64 -0.18
CA PRO A 93 2.88 19.99 -0.09
C PRO A 93 4.08 20.93 0.01
N ILE A 94 4.12 21.97 -0.84
CA ILE A 94 5.27 22.86 -1.01
C ILE A 94 5.65 23.49 0.33
N ILE A 95 6.61 22.91 1.03
CA ILE A 95 7.31 23.57 2.13
C ILE A 95 8.64 23.98 1.54
N LYS A 96 8.72 25.23 1.07
CA LYS A 96 10.01 25.88 0.89
C LYS A 96 10.63 26.04 2.28
N LEU A 97 11.51 25.12 2.67
CA LEU A 97 12.46 25.39 3.73
C LEU A 97 13.46 26.41 3.15
N ASN A 98 13.27 27.66 3.56
CA ASN A 98 14.17 28.77 3.27
C ASN A 98 15.23 28.88 4.37
#